data_AF-A0A7J8ZEN6-F1
#
_entry.id   AF-A0A7J8ZEN6-F1
#
_cell.length_a   1.000
_cell.length_b   1.000
_cell.length_c   1.000
_cell.angle_alpha   90.00
_cell.angle_beta   90.00
_cell.angle_gamma   90.00
#
_symmetry.space_group_name_H-M   'P 1'
#
loop_
_entity.id
_entity.type
_entity.pdbx_description
1 polymer ?
#
loop_
_entity_poly.entity_id
_entity_poly.type
_entity_poly.pdbx_seq_one_letter_code
_entity_poly.pdbx_strand_id
1 'polypeptide(L)'
;GSCPEGTVSIRRIRREDLLRANSVQQFGRKPQEVALKSNTTIEHKDGQSPFFNNTKFTMPTIVNRSAATLVTVGYNYIGAKADINVWTPNVESEDEFTTAQIWLKAGPGDNFESLESGWMKDSYKTTGCFDLHCSGFVQTSSKVAFGGALEPVSTEFGQQYYINVGIFMDPNTNNWWLKIKEDLIIGYWPASTLLFYLNHSSTLVEWGG
;
A
#
# COMPACT_ATOMS: atom_id res chain seq x y z
N GLY A 1 23.88 7.49 -0.53
CA GLY A 1 24.07 8.80 -1.18
C GLY A 1 23.64 9.88 -0.21
N SER A 2 24.42 10.94 -0.05
CA SER A 2 24.08 12.08 0.83
C SER A 2 23.36 13.16 0.02
N CYS A 3 22.29 13.72 0.59
CA CYS A 3 21.56 14.86 0.02
C CYS A 3 21.90 16.13 0.83
N PRO A 4 22.01 17.33 0.20
CA PRO A 4 22.18 18.59 0.91
C PRO A 4 21.08 18.83 1.97
N GLU A 5 21.40 19.60 3.00
CA GLU A 5 20.43 19.96 4.03
C GLU A 5 19.22 20.68 3.40
N GLY A 6 18.01 20.30 3.83
CA GLY A 6 16.76 20.81 3.28
C GLY A 6 16.28 20.12 1.98
N THR A 7 16.98 19.10 1.48
CA THR A 7 16.55 18.36 0.28
C THR A 7 16.03 16.96 0.62
N VAL A 8 15.07 16.49 -0.18
CA VAL A 8 14.47 15.15 -0.06
C VAL A 8 15.22 14.17 -0.96
N SER A 9 15.66 13.05 -0.40
CA SER A 9 16.30 11.99 -1.18
C SER A 9 15.30 11.30 -2.10
N ILE A 10 15.50 11.41 -3.41
CA ILE A 10 14.67 10.73 -4.41
C ILE A 10 15.50 9.63 -5.06
N ARG A 11 14.94 8.41 -5.12
CA ARG A 11 15.55 7.32 -5.88
C ARG A 11 15.46 7.62 -7.38
N ARG A 12 16.62 7.73 -8.04
CA ARG A 12 16.67 8.01 -9.48
C ARG A 12 16.23 6.78 -10.27
N ILE A 13 15.29 6.98 -11.18
CA ILE A 13 14.89 6.01 -12.21
C ILE A 13 16.06 5.84 -13.19
N ARG A 14 16.52 4.62 -13.37
CA ARG A 14 17.58 4.24 -14.32
C ARG A 14 16.98 3.65 -15.59
N ARG A 15 17.80 3.54 -16.63
CA ARG A 15 17.42 2.89 -17.90
C ARG A 15 16.94 1.46 -17.67
N GLU A 16 17.62 0.70 -16.81
CA GLU A 16 17.20 -0.66 -16.42
C GLU A 16 15.80 -0.70 -15.81
N ASP A 17 15.40 0.31 -15.03
CA ASP A 17 14.07 0.39 -14.42
C ASP A 17 12.98 0.63 -15.49
N LEU A 18 13.27 1.46 -16.49
CA LEU A 18 12.37 1.70 -17.63
C LEU A 18 12.24 0.47 -18.54
N LEU A 19 13.32 -0.30 -18.71
CA LEU A 19 13.33 -1.52 -19.52
C LEU A 19 12.56 -2.68 -18.87
N ARG A 20 12.37 -2.67 -17.54
CA ARG A 20 11.51 -3.64 -16.83
C ARG A 20 10.03 -3.30 -16.93
N ALA A 21 9.68 -2.09 -17.38
CA ALA A 21 8.29 -1.66 -17.48
C ALA A 21 7.63 -2.25 -18.73
N ASN A 22 6.45 -2.84 -18.58
CA ASN A 22 5.67 -3.35 -19.72
C ASN A 22 5.27 -2.25 -20.71
N SER A 23 5.12 -1.01 -20.23
CA SER A 23 4.79 0.17 -21.02
C SER A 23 5.30 1.41 -20.31
N VAL A 24 5.81 2.39 -21.07
CA VAL A 24 6.19 3.71 -20.53
C VAL A 24 4.97 4.47 -20.00
N GLN A 25 3.79 4.29 -20.62
CA GLN A 25 2.54 4.90 -20.16
C GLN A 25 2.00 4.27 -18.86
N GLN A 26 2.37 3.02 -18.58
CA GLN A 26 2.05 2.32 -17.34
C GLN A 26 3.17 2.41 -16.30
N PHE A 27 4.33 2.93 -16.69
CA PHE A 27 5.44 3.13 -15.77
C PHE A 27 5.02 4.09 -14.66
N GLY A 28 5.20 3.66 -13.41
CA GLY A 28 4.72 4.42 -12.26
C GLY A 28 3.30 4.09 -11.79
N ARG A 29 2.58 3.19 -12.48
CA ARG A 29 1.25 2.70 -12.05
C ARG A 29 1.35 1.26 -11.56
N LYS A 30 0.59 0.91 -10.52
CA LYS A 30 0.42 -0.49 -10.12
C LYS A 30 -0.36 -1.20 -11.23
N PRO A 31 0.09 -2.38 -11.71
CA PRO A 31 -0.69 -3.17 -12.65
C PRO A 31 -2.06 -3.48 -12.05
N GLN A 32 -3.09 -3.55 -12.90
CA GLN A 32 -4.43 -3.86 -12.44
C GLN A 32 -4.39 -5.19 -11.69
N GLU A 33 -4.91 -5.20 -10.47
CA GLU A 33 -5.03 -6.43 -9.69
C GLU A 33 -6.09 -7.29 -10.38
N VAL A 34 -5.65 -8.27 -11.16
CA VAL A 34 -6.57 -9.17 -11.87
C VAL A 34 -7.14 -10.13 -10.82
N ALA A 35 -8.37 -9.87 -10.38
CA ALA A 35 -9.17 -10.86 -9.67
C ALA A 35 -9.45 -12.02 -10.63
N LEU A 36 -8.56 -13.01 -10.66
CA LEU A 36 -8.78 -14.21 -11.46
C LEU A 36 -9.97 -14.97 -10.87
N LYS A 37 -11.00 -15.19 -11.70
CA LYS A 37 -12.01 -16.21 -11.44
C LYS A 37 -11.33 -17.56 -11.57
N SER A 38 -10.79 -18.07 -10.47
CA SER A 38 -10.12 -19.36 -10.46
C SER A 38 -11.14 -20.47 -10.63
N ASN A 39 -10.98 -21.31 -11.66
CA ASN A 39 -11.67 -22.59 -11.82
C ASN A 39 -11.02 -23.72 -10.99
N THR A 40 -10.01 -23.40 -10.18
CA THR A 40 -9.33 -24.35 -9.30
C THR A 40 -10.19 -24.60 -8.07
N THR A 41 -10.44 -25.87 -7.78
CA THR A 41 -11.08 -26.41 -6.58
C THR A 41 -10.49 -25.75 -5.33
N ILE A 42 -11.14 -24.70 -4.81
CA ILE A 42 -10.82 -24.15 -3.48
C ILE A 42 -11.41 -25.14 -2.48
N GLU A 43 -10.63 -26.15 -2.10
CA GLU A 43 -10.94 -27.01 -0.95
C GLU A 43 -10.61 -26.34 0.40
N HIS A 44 -10.31 -25.04 0.44
CA HIS A 44 -10.26 -24.31 1.70
C HIS A 44 -11.62 -23.73 2.05
N LYS A 45 -12.40 -24.52 2.80
CA LYS A 45 -13.68 -24.15 3.44
C LYS A 45 -13.57 -23.05 4.52
N ASP A 46 -12.38 -22.49 4.76
CA ASP A 46 -12.13 -21.60 5.91
C ASP A 46 -12.11 -20.10 5.58
N GLY A 47 -12.20 -19.71 4.31
CA GLY A 47 -12.34 -18.31 3.92
C GLY A 47 -13.78 -17.81 4.06
N GLN A 48 -14.24 -17.51 5.28
CA GLN A 48 -15.55 -16.84 5.46
C GLN A 48 -15.47 -15.41 4.94
N SER A 49 -16.10 -15.16 3.79
CA SER A 49 -16.33 -13.79 3.32
C SER A 49 -17.21 -13.05 4.33
N PRO A 50 -16.87 -11.82 4.74
CA PRO A 50 -17.68 -11.08 5.69
C PRO A 50 -19.06 -10.77 5.07
N PHE A 51 -20.10 -10.81 5.91
CA PHE A 51 -21.46 -10.43 5.54
C PHE A 51 -21.79 -9.07 6.15
N PHE A 52 -22.31 -8.16 5.33
CA PHE A 52 -22.84 -6.88 5.79
C PHE A 52 -24.28 -6.75 5.33
N ASN A 53 -25.22 -6.57 6.26
CA ASN A 53 -26.66 -6.46 5.96
C ASN A 53 -27.16 -7.54 4.98
N ASN A 54 -26.88 -8.81 5.27
CA ASN A 54 -27.19 -9.99 4.44
C ASN A 54 -26.55 -10.02 3.05
N THR A 55 -25.66 -9.08 2.73
CA THR A 55 -24.91 -9.04 1.47
C THR A 55 -23.54 -9.65 1.72
N LYS A 56 -23.19 -10.69 0.96
CA LYS A 56 -21.85 -11.29 1.00
C LYS A 56 -20.86 -10.30 0.38
N PHE A 57 -19.88 -9.86 1.16
CA PHE A 57 -18.80 -9.04 0.64
C PHE A 57 -17.72 -9.93 0.05
N THR A 58 -17.69 -10.04 -1.28
CA THR A 58 -16.66 -10.77 -2.00
C THR A 58 -15.36 -9.96 -2.01
N MET A 59 -14.40 -10.42 -1.22
CA MET A 59 -13.01 -10.06 -1.41
C MET A 59 -12.47 -10.71 -2.69
N PRO A 60 -11.58 -10.03 -3.44
CA PRO A 60 -10.92 -10.63 -4.57
C PRO A 60 -10.16 -11.87 -4.12
N THR A 61 -10.36 -12.99 -4.81
CA THR A 61 -9.58 -14.21 -4.59
C THR A 61 -8.18 -14.00 -5.13
N ILE A 62 -7.20 -13.98 -4.22
CA ILE A 62 -5.80 -13.88 -4.57
C ILE A 62 -5.25 -15.30 -4.77
N VAL A 63 -4.72 -15.58 -5.96
CA VAL A 63 -4.16 -16.90 -6.31
C VAL A 63 -2.69 -16.95 -5.91
N ASN A 64 -2.23 -18.09 -5.40
CA ASN A 64 -0.85 -18.31 -4.96
C ASN A 64 -0.35 -17.34 -3.89
N ARG A 65 -1.27 -16.80 -3.07
CA ARG A 65 -0.94 -15.95 -1.92
C ARG A 65 -1.78 -16.34 -0.72
N SER A 66 -1.20 -16.23 0.46
CA SER A 66 -1.93 -16.20 1.73
C SER A 66 -2.01 -14.75 2.18
N ALA A 67 -3.18 -14.33 2.67
CA ALA A 67 -3.40 -12.98 3.15
C ALA A 67 -4.34 -13.00 4.35
N ALA A 68 -4.13 -12.08 5.28
CA ALA A 68 -5.05 -11.81 6.38
C ALA A 68 -5.40 -10.33 6.39
N THR A 69 -6.68 -10.02 6.21
CA THR A 69 -7.15 -8.64 6.06
C THR A 69 -8.31 -8.34 7.01
N LEU A 70 -8.18 -7.25 7.77
CA LEU A 70 -9.27 -6.60 8.47
C LEU A 70 -9.83 -5.49 7.59
N VAL A 71 -11.16 -5.36 7.52
CA VAL A 71 -11.81 -4.31 6.71
C VAL A 71 -12.93 -3.61 7.44
N THR A 72 -13.17 -2.36 7.03
CA THR A 72 -14.34 -1.58 7.42
C THR A 72 -15.01 -0.95 6.20
N VAL A 73 -16.35 -1.01 6.15
CA VAL A 73 -17.22 -0.56 5.05
C VAL A 73 -18.47 0.11 5.58
N GLY A 74 -19.25 0.76 4.72
CA GLY A 74 -20.57 1.33 5.08
C GLY A 74 -20.54 2.80 5.51
N TYR A 75 -19.37 3.43 5.50
CA TYR A 75 -19.20 4.85 5.79
C TYR A 75 -18.22 5.49 4.80
N ASN A 76 -18.21 6.82 4.78
CA ASN A 76 -17.20 7.61 4.10
C ASN A 76 -16.08 7.94 5.08
N TYR A 77 -14.89 7.43 4.81
CA TYR A 77 -13.71 7.62 5.65
C TYR A 77 -12.82 8.72 5.07
N ILE A 78 -12.49 9.71 5.91
CA ILE A 78 -11.56 10.80 5.56
C ILE A 78 -10.13 10.52 6.04
N GLY A 79 -9.89 9.33 6.58
CA GLY A 79 -8.58 8.91 7.04
C GLY A 79 -8.62 7.61 7.81
N ALA A 80 -7.45 7.02 7.99
CA ALA A 80 -7.24 5.82 8.78
C ALA A 80 -5.81 5.76 9.31
N LYS A 81 -5.62 4.97 10.36
CA LYS A 81 -4.34 4.79 11.04
C LYS A 81 -4.09 3.30 11.30
N ALA A 82 -2.83 2.89 11.29
CA ALA A 82 -2.40 1.53 11.54
C ALA A 82 -1.14 1.51 12.41
N ASP A 83 -1.07 0.58 13.34
CA ASP A 83 0.16 0.19 14.01
C ASP A 83 0.62 -1.14 13.40
N ILE A 84 1.62 -1.06 12.53
CA ILE A 84 2.10 -2.21 11.75
C ILE A 84 3.38 -2.73 12.39
N ASN A 85 3.34 -3.96 12.90
CA ASN A 85 4.52 -4.60 13.45
C ASN A 85 5.55 -4.88 12.34
N VAL A 86 6.83 -4.59 12.57
CA VAL A 86 7.90 -4.69 11.58
C VAL A 86 8.63 -6.03 11.71
N TRP A 87 8.55 -6.87 10.68
CA TRP A 87 9.25 -8.16 10.62
C TRP A 87 10.14 -8.28 9.39
N THR A 88 11.10 -9.20 9.45
CA THR A 88 11.90 -9.64 8.29
C THR A 88 11.77 -11.16 8.10
N PRO A 89 10.59 -11.68 7.73
CA PRO A 89 10.39 -13.11 7.55
C PRO A 89 11.24 -13.64 6.38
N ASN A 90 11.57 -14.93 6.36
CA ASN A 90 12.31 -15.49 5.23
C ASN A 90 11.41 -15.58 3.99
N VAL A 91 11.96 -15.29 2.82
CA VAL A 91 11.30 -15.42 1.52
C VAL A 91 12.17 -16.40 0.74
N GLU A 92 11.62 -17.55 0.34
CA GLU A 92 12.41 -18.70 -0.12
C GLU A 92 12.83 -18.55 -1.59
N SER A 93 12.00 -17.89 -2.40
CA SER A 93 12.23 -17.70 -3.84
C SER A 93 12.24 -16.22 -4.23
N GLU A 94 12.90 -15.87 -5.34
CA GLU A 94 13.01 -14.47 -5.82
C GLU A 94 11.70 -13.88 -6.37
N ASP A 95 10.67 -14.71 -6.53
CA ASP A 95 9.33 -14.32 -6.96
C ASP A 95 8.31 -14.27 -5.81
N GLU A 96 8.73 -14.66 -4.60
CA GLU A 96 7.93 -14.53 -3.39
C GLU A 96 8.13 -13.16 -2.75
N PHE A 97 7.11 -12.70 -2.00
CA PHE A 97 7.21 -11.47 -1.23
C PHE A 97 6.30 -11.56 0.00
N THR A 98 6.54 -10.68 0.97
CA THR A 98 5.64 -10.50 2.11
C THR A 98 5.42 -9.01 2.34
N THR A 99 4.26 -8.65 2.88
CA THR A 99 3.94 -7.25 3.15
C THR A 99 3.05 -7.11 4.36
N ALA A 100 3.02 -5.93 4.96
CA ALA A 100 1.99 -5.51 5.89
C ALA A 100 1.71 -4.02 5.69
N GLN A 101 0.45 -3.67 5.45
CA GLN A 101 0.05 -2.34 4.98
C GLN A 101 -1.34 -1.91 5.50
N ILE A 102 -1.64 -0.64 5.26
CA ILE A 102 -2.97 -0.05 5.30
C ILE A 102 -3.38 0.37 3.88
N TRP A 103 -4.65 0.18 3.55
CA TRP A 103 -5.25 0.58 2.27
C TRP A 103 -6.47 1.47 2.49
N LEU A 104 -6.57 2.56 1.74
CA LEU A 104 -7.80 3.34 1.57
C LEU A 104 -8.26 3.18 0.12
N LYS A 105 -9.47 2.64 -0.08
CA LYS A 105 -10.00 2.30 -1.40
C LYS A 105 -11.34 2.97 -1.69
N ALA A 106 -11.51 3.42 -2.92
CA ALA A 106 -12.80 3.87 -3.45
C ALA A 106 -12.96 3.53 -4.93
N GLY A 107 -14.18 3.21 -5.33
CA GLY A 107 -14.53 2.86 -6.71
C GLY A 107 -15.25 1.51 -6.82
N PRO A 108 -15.90 1.24 -7.96
CA PRO A 108 -16.68 0.03 -8.16
C PRO A 108 -15.84 -1.17 -8.66
N GLY A 109 -16.02 -2.33 -8.02
CA GLY A 109 -15.48 -3.63 -8.50
C GLY A 109 -13.97 -3.58 -8.73
N ASP A 110 -13.52 -3.99 -9.91
CA ASP A 110 -12.11 -4.00 -10.31
C ASP A 110 -11.61 -2.64 -10.85
N ASN A 111 -12.48 -1.62 -10.88
CA ASN A 111 -12.15 -0.25 -11.29
C ASN A 111 -12.16 0.67 -10.06
N PHE A 112 -11.12 0.57 -9.24
CA PHE A 112 -10.98 1.29 -7.99
C PHE A 112 -9.62 1.99 -7.88
N GLU A 113 -9.58 3.00 -7.03
CA GLU A 113 -8.36 3.66 -6.58
C GLU A 113 -8.00 3.16 -5.18
N SER A 114 -6.70 3.08 -4.92
CA SER A 114 -6.14 2.58 -3.67
C SER A 114 -4.94 3.43 -3.26
N LEU A 115 -4.98 3.97 -2.04
CA LEU A 115 -3.83 4.56 -1.38
C LEU A 115 -3.28 3.59 -0.36
N GLU A 116 -2.00 3.25 -0.49
CA GLU A 116 -1.37 2.16 0.24
C GLU A 116 -0.11 2.66 0.94
N SER A 117 0.11 2.22 2.18
CA SER A 117 1.35 2.47 2.90
C SER A 117 1.65 1.36 3.88
N GLY A 118 2.90 0.94 3.96
CA GLY A 118 3.32 -0.16 4.81
C GLY A 118 4.78 -0.54 4.59
N TRP A 119 5.13 -1.75 4.98
CA TRP A 119 6.43 -2.33 4.69
C TRP A 119 6.29 -3.60 3.85
N MET A 120 7.39 -3.96 3.21
CA MET A 120 7.45 -5.13 2.35
C MET A 120 8.85 -5.71 2.31
N LYS A 121 8.95 -7.03 2.17
CA LYS A 121 10.19 -7.73 1.82
C LYS A 121 10.14 -8.17 0.37
N ASP A 122 11.26 -8.00 -0.31
CA ASP A 122 11.49 -8.29 -1.73
C ASP A 122 10.80 -7.38 -2.76
N SER A 123 10.05 -6.36 -2.31
CA SER A 123 9.64 -5.17 -3.08
C SER A 123 9.02 -5.44 -4.46
N TYR A 124 8.35 -6.57 -4.68
CA TYR A 124 7.80 -7.00 -5.97
C TYR A 124 8.77 -6.78 -7.14
N LYS A 125 9.98 -7.36 -7.08
CA LYS A 125 10.99 -7.27 -8.16
C LYS A 125 10.43 -7.50 -9.57
N THR A 126 9.32 -8.22 -9.69
CA THR A 126 8.69 -8.64 -10.95
C THR A 126 7.35 -7.95 -11.26
N THR A 127 6.60 -7.41 -10.29
CA THR A 127 5.20 -7.00 -10.51
C THR A 127 4.76 -5.77 -9.71
N GLY A 128 5.13 -4.59 -10.17
CA GLY A 128 4.43 -3.36 -9.78
C GLY A 128 5.32 -2.14 -9.56
N CYS A 129 4.67 -1.07 -9.13
CA CYS A 129 5.34 0.17 -8.80
C CYS A 129 5.19 0.42 -7.29
N PHE A 130 6.32 0.63 -6.61
CA PHE A 130 6.39 0.88 -5.18
C PHE A 130 7.32 2.08 -4.89
N ASP A 131 7.10 2.71 -3.74
CA ASP A 131 7.82 3.90 -3.29
C ASP A 131 7.69 5.09 -4.28
N LEU A 132 8.74 5.90 -4.39
CA LEU A 132 8.83 7.04 -5.29
C LEU A 132 9.13 6.66 -6.76
N HIS A 133 9.23 5.38 -7.09
CA HIS A 133 9.24 5.00 -8.51
C HIS A 133 7.89 5.30 -9.17
N CYS A 134 6.84 5.48 -8.36
CA CYS A 134 5.51 5.82 -8.82
C CYS A 134 5.32 7.32 -8.83
N SER A 135 4.92 7.85 -9.98
CA SER A 135 4.36 9.19 -10.04
C SER A 135 3.04 9.19 -9.25
N GLY A 136 2.89 10.14 -8.32
CA GLY A 136 1.63 10.32 -7.62
C GLY A 136 1.79 10.69 -6.15
N PHE A 137 2.94 10.44 -5.55
CA PHE A 137 3.25 10.89 -4.19
C PHE A 137 4.29 12.02 -4.21
N VAL A 138 3.98 13.11 -3.52
CA VAL A 138 4.88 14.24 -3.31
C VAL A 138 5.44 14.16 -1.91
N GLN A 139 6.69 13.71 -1.79
CA GLN A 139 7.40 13.69 -0.51
C GLN A 139 7.86 15.11 -0.13
N THR A 140 7.53 15.54 1.07
CA THR A 140 7.88 16.87 1.60
C THR A 140 8.93 16.81 2.71
N SER A 141 9.01 15.69 3.43
CA SER A 141 9.95 15.50 4.54
C SER A 141 11.18 14.71 4.12
N SER A 142 12.37 15.19 4.47
CA SER A 142 13.63 14.48 4.26
C SER A 142 14.01 13.53 5.41
N LYS A 143 13.19 13.45 6.46
CA LYS A 143 13.50 12.66 7.67
C LYS A 143 13.41 11.15 7.46
N VAL A 144 12.76 10.71 6.38
CA VAL A 144 12.62 9.29 6.02
C VAL A 144 12.88 9.14 4.53
N ALA A 145 13.55 8.07 4.14
CA ALA A 145 13.70 7.68 2.75
C ALA A 145 12.71 6.55 2.43
N PHE A 146 11.80 6.78 1.48
CA PHE A 146 10.98 5.69 0.93
C PHE A 146 11.86 4.67 0.20
N GLY A 147 11.47 3.40 0.28
CA GLY A 147 12.29 2.28 -0.18
C GLY A 147 13.57 2.07 0.63
N GLY A 148 13.72 2.75 1.78
CA GLY A 148 14.77 2.50 2.75
C GLY A 148 14.47 1.29 3.62
N ALA A 149 15.52 0.66 4.16
CA ALA A 149 15.37 -0.41 5.14
C ALA A 149 14.75 0.14 6.45
N LEU A 150 13.81 -0.61 7.01
CA LEU A 150 13.25 -0.32 8.33
C LEU A 150 14.07 -1.08 9.38
N GLU A 151 14.68 -0.33 10.30
CA GLU A 151 15.39 -0.87 11.44
C GLU A 151 15.06 -0.06 12.70
N PRO A 152 14.97 -0.69 13.87
CA PRO A 152 15.10 -2.14 14.13
C PRO A 152 13.84 -2.95 13.75
N VAL A 153 13.98 -4.28 13.66
CA VAL A 153 12.91 -5.25 13.35
C VAL A 153 12.57 -6.11 14.57
N SER A 154 11.32 -6.58 14.63
CA SER A 154 10.82 -7.47 15.69
C SER A 154 11.46 -8.85 15.64
N THR A 155 11.53 -9.51 16.79
CA THR A 155 12.03 -10.89 16.92
C THR A 155 11.02 -11.79 17.63
N GLU A 156 11.08 -13.08 17.35
CA GLU A 156 10.31 -14.08 18.07
C GLU A 156 10.68 -14.03 19.56
N PHE A 157 9.66 -13.92 20.43
CA PHE A 157 9.82 -13.80 21.89
C PHE A 157 10.70 -12.64 22.40
N GLY A 158 11.00 -11.65 21.56
CA GLY A 158 11.80 -10.49 21.93
C GLY A 158 11.09 -9.16 21.73
N GLN A 159 11.88 -8.09 21.62
CA GLN A 159 11.37 -6.74 21.46
C GLN A 159 10.56 -6.62 20.17
N GLN A 160 9.36 -6.06 20.30
CA GLN A 160 8.49 -5.76 19.17
C GLN A 160 8.64 -4.31 18.76
N TYR A 161 8.67 -4.06 17.46
CA TYR A 161 8.75 -2.73 16.87
C TYR A 161 7.60 -2.52 15.90
N TYR A 162 7.07 -1.30 15.88
CA TYR A 162 5.91 -0.93 15.10
C TYR A 162 6.20 0.34 14.31
N ILE A 163 5.74 0.38 13.05
CA ILE A 163 5.55 1.62 12.33
C ILE A 163 4.11 2.07 12.53
N ASN A 164 3.96 3.28 13.06
CA ASN A 164 2.67 3.92 13.09
C ASN A 164 2.46 4.67 11.77
N VAL A 165 1.44 4.30 11.02
CA VAL A 165 1.12 4.85 9.69
C VAL A 165 -0.26 5.51 9.76
N GLY A 166 -0.39 6.72 9.24
CA GLY A 166 -1.65 7.43 9.14
C GLY A 166 -1.83 8.05 7.76
N ILE A 167 -2.98 7.81 7.14
CA ILE A 167 -3.39 8.44 5.88
C ILE A 167 -4.65 9.26 6.18
N PHE A 168 -4.66 10.53 5.81
CA PHE A 168 -5.80 11.41 6.08
C PHE A 168 -5.97 12.46 4.99
N MET A 169 -7.21 12.84 4.70
CA MET A 169 -7.53 13.92 3.79
C MET A 169 -7.42 15.27 4.51
N ASP A 170 -6.71 16.22 3.91
CA ASP A 170 -6.72 17.61 4.36
C ASP A 170 -7.95 18.34 3.79
N PRO A 171 -8.86 18.85 4.63
CA PRO A 171 -10.07 19.51 4.17
C PRO A 171 -9.83 20.83 3.42
N ASN A 172 -8.63 21.43 3.55
CA ASN A 172 -8.32 22.69 2.89
C ASN A 172 -7.82 22.49 1.46
N THR A 173 -7.02 21.45 1.23
CA THR A 173 -6.40 21.17 -0.07
C THR A 173 -7.04 20.00 -0.80
N ASN A 174 -7.88 19.22 -0.13
CA ASN A 174 -8.40 17.91 -0.55
C ASN A 174 -7.31 16.86 -0.83
N ASN A 175 -6.04 17.15 -0.53
CA ASN A 175 -4.96 16.19 -0.72
C ASN A 175 -4.96 15.13 0.37
N TRP A 176 -4.55 13.92 0.02
CA TRP A 176 -4.33 12.85 1.00
C TRP A 176 -2.92 12.92 1.54
N TRP A 177 -2.78 13.11 2.83
CA TRP A 177 -1.49 13.20 3.51
C TRP A 177 -1.12 11.89 4.16
N LEU A 178 0.15 11.53 4.03
CA LEU A 178 0.78 10.44 4.75
C LEU A 178 1.58 11.00 5.92
N LYS A 179 1.30 10.46 7.10
CA LYS A 179 2.11 10.65 8.28
C LYS A 179 2.58 9.33 8.85
N ILE A 180 3.73 9.36 9.48
CA ILE A 180 4.25 8.25 10.26
C ILE A 180 4.60 8.72 11.66
N LYS A 181 4.73 7.80 12.61
CA LYS A 181 4.85 8.14 14.04
C LYS A 181 3.66 9.03 14.45
N GLU A 182 3.72 9.64 15.63
CA GLU A 182 2.58 10.43 16.12
C GLU A 182 2.20 11.57 15.15
N ASP A 183 3.19 12.37 14.70
CA ASP A 183 2.93 13.56 13.87
C ASP A 183 4.00 13.88 12.80
N LEU A 184 4.83 12.90 12.39
CA LEU A 184 5.78 13.16 11.31
C LEU A 184 5.06 13.09 9.95
N ILE A 185 4.68 14.25 9.41
CA ILE A 185 4.18 14.38 8.04
C ILE A 185 5.29 14.03 7.05
N ILE A 186 4.98 13.16 6.09
CA ILE A 186 5.94 12.65 5.13
C ILE A 186 5.72 13.27 3.74
N GLY A 187 4.47 13.42 3.33
CA GLY A 187 4.11 13.90 2.01
C GLY A 187 2.64 13.68 1.72
N TYR A 188 2.23 13.88 0.47
CA TYR A 188 0.83 13.77 0.07
C TYR A 188 0.63 13.23 -1.35
N TRP A 189 -0.55 12.65 -1.58
CA TRP A 189 -1.09 12.36 -2.91
C TRP A 189 -2.02 13.50 -3.35
N PRO A 190 -1.77 14.15 -4.51
CA PRO A 190 -2.63 15.23 -5.00
C PRO A 190 -3.97 14.68 -5.50
N ALA A 191 -5.06 14.91 -4.78
CA ALA A 191 -6.34 14.28 -5.12
C ALA A 191 -6.91 14.78 -6.45
N SER A 192 -6.94 16.10 -6.64
CA SER A 192 -7.57 16.74 -7.81
C SER A 192 -6.98 16.34 -9.17
N THR A 193 -5.73 15.88 -9.21
CA THR A 193 -5.05 15.50 -10.46
C THR A 193 -4.85 13.99 -10.60
N LEU A 194 -4.89 13.23 -9.50
CA LEU A 194 -4.52 11.82 -9.48
C LEU A 194 -5.69 10.89 -9.15
N LEU A 195 -6.71 11.39 -8.43
CA LEU A 195 -7.74 10.57 -7.81
C LEU A 195 -9.13 11.08 -8.21
N PHE A 196 -9.89 10.24 -8.91
CA PHE A 196 -11.28 10.46 -9.25
C PHE A 196 -12.21 9.92 -8.14
N TYR A 197 -12.03 8.66 -7.73
CA TYR A 197 -12.88 8.01 -6.73
C TYR A 197 -12.53 8.43 -5.30
N LEU A 198 -11.24 8.63 -5.00
CA LEU A 198 -10.76 9.06 -3.69
C LEU A 198 -10.75 10.59 -3.53
N ASN A 199 -11.39 11.36 -4.43
CA ASN A 199 -11.38 12.83 -4.36
C ASN A 199 -12.07 13.42 -3.11
N HIS A 200 -12.98 12.67 -2.48
CA HIS A 200 -13.76 13.17 -1.32
C HIS A 200 -13.66 12.30 -0.08
N SER A 201 -13.59 10.97 -0.26
CA SER A 201 -13.51 10.03 0.85
C SER A 201 -13.14 8.64 0.34
N SER A 202 -12.62 7.82 1.24
CA SER A 202 -12.55 6.38 1.04
C SER A 202 -13.88 5.72 1.40
N THR A 203 -14.28 4.69 0.66
CA THR A 203 -15.49 3.88 0.98
C THR A 203 -15.15 2.55 1.66
N LEU A 204 -13.86 2.20 1.64
CA LEU A 204 -13.32 0.95 2.20
C LEU A 204 -11.95 1.24 2.79
N VAL A 205 -11.71 0.78 4.02
CA VAL A 205 -10.36 0.78 4.61
C VAL A 205 -10.00 -0.65 4.96
N GLU A 206 -8.77 -1.02 4.62
CA GLU A 206 -8.22 -2.35 4.88
C GLU A 206 -6.90 -2.26 5.65
N TRP A 207 -6.64 -3.27 6.49
CA TRP A 207 -5.39 -3.48 7.20
C TRP A 207 -5.02 -4.94 7.07
N GLY A 208 -3.75 -5.25 6.83
CA GLY A 208 -3.37 -6.64 6.60
C GLY A 208 -2.08 -6.78 5.81
N GLY A 209 -1.88 -7.98 5.28
CA GLY A 209 -0.64 -8.40 4.62
C GLY A 209 -0.74 -9.80 4.09
#